data_AF-A0A5E4L2H9-F1
#
_entry.id   AF-A0A5E4L2H9-F1
#
_cell.length_a   1.000
_cell.length_b   1.000
_cell.length_c   1.000
_cell.angle_alpha   90.00
_cell.angle_beta   90.00
_cell.angle_gamma   90.00
#
_symmetry.space_group_name_H-M   'P 1'
#
loop_
_entity.id
_entity.type
_entity.pdbx_description
1 polymer ?
#
loop_
_entity_poly.entity_id
_entity_poly.type
_entity_poly.pdbx_seq_one_letter_code
_entity_poly.pdbx_strand_id
1 'polypeptide(L)'
;MPIEVSQAELGSQMLVYVLLLALGIAIYFGLKSGDKYSEEDTQRDAVGFAGVISEAEGPLTTFLIIAFIILILWAVVYLVLYL
;
A
#
# COMPACT_ATOMS: atom_id res chain seq x y z
N MET A 1 0.89 38.03 -14.20
CA MET A 1 -0.46 37.66 -13.72
C MET A 1 -0.28 36.80 -12.48
N PRO A 2 -0.80 37.18 -11.32
CA PRO A 2 -0.92 36.26 -10.21
C PRO A 2 -1.86 35.13 -10.62
N ILE A 3 -1.40 33.88 -10.51
CA ILE A 3 -2.24 32.70 -10.72
C ILE A 3 -3.07 32.57 -9.46
N GLU A 4 -4.33 32.96 -9.51
CA GLU A 4 -5.28 32.75 -8.41
C GLU A 4 -5.64 31.26 -8.39
N VAL A 5 -4.87 30.48 -7.62
CA VAL A 5 -5.15 29.07 -7.42
C VAL A 5 -6.40 28.95 -6.56
N SER A 6 -7.45 28.35 -7.12
CA SER A 6 -8.69 28.09 -6.39
C SER A 6 -8.43 27.11 -5.24
N GLN A 7 -9.06 27.33 -4.08
CA GLN A 7 -9.01 26.40 -2.94
C GLN A 7 -9.39 24.95 -3.34
N ALA A 8 -10.27 24.80 -4.34
CA ALA A 8 -10.66 23.50 -4.89
C ALA A 8 -9.54 22.83 -5.72
N GLU A 9 -8.69 23.62 -6.38
CA GLU A 9 -7.51 23.12 -7.10
C GLU A 9 -6.42 22.71 -6.12
N LEU A 10 -6.25 23.42 -5.00
CA LEU A 10 -5.31 23.04 -3.95
C LEU A 10 -5.69 21.70 -3.29
N GLY A 11 -6.97 21.48 -3.00
CA GLY A 11 -7.45 20.22 -2.41
C GLY A 11 -7.24 19.02 -3.33
N SER A 12 -7.50 19.18 -4.63
CA SER A 12 -7.35 18.11 -5.61
C SER A 12 -5.88 17.80 -5.91
N GLN A 13 -5.02 18.82 -6.01
CA GLN A 13 -3.58 18.63 -6.14
C GLN A 13 -2.99 17.93 -4.91
N MET A 14 -3.42 18.29 -3.70
CA MET A 14 -2.96 17.63 -2.48
C MET A 14 -3.31 16.14 -2.46
N LEU A 15 -4.53 15.77 -2.87
CA LEU A 15 -4.93 14.36 -2.96
C LEU A 15 -4.09 13.58 -3.97
N VAL A 16 -3.77 14.18 -5.12
CA VAL A 16 -2.91 13.56 -6.14
C VAL A 16 -1.49 13.37 -5.61
N TYR A 17 -0.92 14.36 -4.92
CA TYR A 17 0.41 14.22 -4.33
C TYR A 17 0.46 13.14 -3.24
N VAL A 18 -0.57 13.07 -2.38
CA VAL A 18 -0.70 12.00 -1.39
C VAL A 18 -0.77 10.64 -2.07
N LEU A 19 -1.54 10.50 -3.16
CA LEU A 19 -1.67 9.26 -3.90
C LEU A 19 -0.35 8.83 -4.57
N LEU A 20 0.37 9.78 -5.16
CA LEU A 20 1.67 9.51 -5.79
C LEU A 20 2.72 9.07 -4.76
N LEU A 21 2.73 9.71 -3.59
CA LEU A 21 3.66 9.37 -2.50
C LEU A 21 3.33 7.99 -1.91
N ALA A 22 2.04 7.72 -1.70
CA ALA A 22 1.52 6.41 -1.34
C ALA A 22 1.91 5.31 -2.33
N LEU A 23 1.78 5.58 -3.64
CA LEU A 23 2.17 4.65 -4.70
C LEU A 23 3.68 4.37 -4.67
N GLY A 24 4.52 5.39 -4.48
CA GLY A 24 5.97 5.22 -4.34
C GLY A 24 6.33 4.33 -3.15
N ILE A 25 5.67 4.53 -2.01
CA ILE A 25 5.83 3.69 -0.82
C ILE A 25 5.39 2.24 -1.12
N ALA A 26 4.24 2.05 -1.77
CA ALA A 26 3.74 0.73 -2.12
C ALA A 26 4.70 -0.01 -3.06
N ILE A 27 5.23 0.66 -4.10
CA ILE A 27 6.23 0.09 -5.01
C ILE A 27 7.50 -0.27 -4.25
N TYR A 28 7.99 0.61 -3.37
CA TYR A 28 9.17 0.33 -2.55
C TYR A 28 8.97 -0.90 -1.65
N PHE A 29 7.83 -1.01 -0.97
CA PHE A 29 7.51 -2.18 -0.17
C PHE A 29 7.26 -3.43 -1.02
N GLY A 30 6.68 -3.30 -2.20
CA GLY A 30 6.52 -4.40 -3.15
C GLY A 30 7.88 -4.98 -3.55
N LEU A 31 8.81 -4.12 -3.99
CA LEU A 31 10.17 -4.52 -4.36
C LEU A 31 10.94 -5.11 -3.16
N LYS A 32 10.83 -4.47 -1.98
CA LYS A 32 11.51 -4.94 -0.76
C LYS A 32 10.91 -6.22 -0.18
N SER A 33 9.61 -6.46 -0.39
CA SER A 33 8.94 -7.67 0.11
C SER A 33 9.48 -8.92 -0.60
N GLY A 34 9.79 -8.83 -1.89
CA GLY A 34 10.36 -9.94 -2.67
C GLY A 34 11.71 -10.43 -2.16
N ASP A 35 12.51 -9.57 -1.52
CA ASP A 35 13.84 -9.90 -0.99
C ASP A 35 13.80 -10.65 0.35
N LYS A 36 12.67 -10.62 1.07
CA LYS A 36 12.61 -11.08 2.47
C LYS A 36 12.01 -12.47 2.65
N TYR A 37 11.44 -13.08 1.60
CA TYR A 37 10.91 -14.43 1.67
C TYR A 37 11.98 -15.45 1.28
N SER A 38 12.64 -16.02 2.28
CA SER A 38 13.50 -17.20 2.12
C SER A 38 12.62 -18.46 2.07
N GLU A 39 13.01 -19.47 1.28
CA GLU A 39 12.33 -20.78 1.26
C GLU A 39 12.21 -21.42 2.66
N GLU A 40 13.11 -21.05 3.59
CA GLU A 40 13.08 -21.49 4.99
C GLU A 40 11.87 -20.95 5.78
N ASP A 41 11.45 -19.71 5.55
CA ASP A 41 10.27 -19.14 6.23
C ASP A 41 8.98 -19.75 5.66
N THR A 42 8.94 -19.99 4.34
CA THR A 42 7.87 -20.71 3.63
C THR A 42 7.66 -22.12 4.21
N GLN A 43 8.74 -22.85 4.50
CA GLN A 43 8.65 -24.17 5.14
C GLN A 43 8.21 -24.10 6.60
N ARG A 44 8.62 -23.06 7.35
CA ARG A 44 8.22 -22.90 8.75
C ARG A 44 6.71 -22.65 8.89
N ASP A 45 6.13 -21.85 8.00
CA ASP A 45 4.70 -21.55 8.03
C ASP A 45 3.86 -22.72 7.50
N ALA A 46 4.41 -23.55 6.61
CA ALA A 46 3.78 -24.79 6.13
C ALA A 46 3.50 -25.80 7.25
N VAL A 47 4.31 -25.82 8.33
CA VAL A 47 4.10 -26.70 9.48
C VAL A 47 2.76 -26.42 10.17
N GLY A 48 2.30 -25.16 10.17
CA GLY A 48 0.99 -24.76 10.69
C GLY A 48 -0.20 -25.30 9.88
N PHE A 49 0.03 -25.63 8.60
CA PHE A 49 -0.97 -26.19 7.68
C PHE A 49 -0.71 -27.68 7.36
N ALA A 50 -0.06 -28.41 8.28
CA ALA A 50 0.28 -29.82 8.12
C ALA A 50 1.11 -30.14 6.85
N GLY A 51 1.87 -29.17 6.36
CA GLY A 51 2.67 -29.28 5.13
C GLY A 51 1.86 -29.23 3.83
N VAL A 52 0.55 -28.95 3.89
CA VAL A 52 -0.35 -28.97 2.72
C VAL A 52 -0.33 -27.62 1.97
N ILE A 53 -0.11 -26.52 2.69
CA ILE A 53 -0.06 -25.17 2.12
C ILE A 53 1.31 -24.59 2.46
N SER A 54 2.21 -24.56 1.48
CA SER A 54 3.56 -24.02 1.66
C SER A 54 3.62 -22.49 1.56
N GLU A 55 2.70 -21.86 0.83
CA GLU A 55 2.75 -20.41 0.51
C GLU A 55 1.48 -19.67 0.98
N ALA A 56 1.06 -19.85 2.24
CA ALA A 56 -0.13 -19.16 2.76
C ALA A 56 0.12 -17.66 2.97
N GLU A 57 1.30 -17.31 3.48
CA GLU A 57 1.77 -15.94 3.66
C GLU A 57 2.97 -15.77 2.72
N GLY A 58 2.88 -14.81 1.81
CA GLY A 58 3.94 -14.50 0.87
C GLY A 58 4.21 -13.00 0.82
N PRO A 59 5.25 -12.57 0.10
CA PRO A 59 5.60 -11.16 -0.03
C PRO A 59 4.47 -10.36 -0.70
N LEU A 60 3.72 -11.00 -1.60
CA LEU A 60 2.51 -10.46 -2.24
C LEU A 60 1.41 -10.14 -1.21
N THR A 61 1.19 -11.01 -0.22
CA THR A 61 0.17 -10.82 0.83
C THR A 61 0.49 -9.59 1.67
N THR A 62 1.75 -9.42 2.06
CA THR A 62 2.20 -8.24 2.84
C THR A 62 2.06 -6.96 2.02
N PHE A 63 2.46 -6.98 0.74
CA PHE A 63 2.25 -5.84 -0.17
C PHE A 63 0.77 -5.46 -0.29
N LEU A 64 -0.11 -6.44 -0.49
CA LEU A 64 -1.55 -6.22 -0.61
C LEU A 64 -2.13 -5.61 0.66
N ILE A 65 -1.74 -6.08 1.84
CA ILE A 65 -2.19 -5.52 3.12
C ILE A 65 -1.79 -4.04 3.25
N ILE A 66 -0.53 -3.72 2.95
CA ILE A 66 -0.03 -2.34 3.03
C ILE A 66 -0.76 -1.44 2.02
N ALA A 67 -0.93 -1.91 0.77
CA ALA A 67 -1.67 -1.19 -0.25
C ALA A 67 -3.13 -0.93 0.18
N PHE A 68 -3.77 -1.91 0.80
CA PHE A 68 -5.14 -1.80 1.29
C PHE A 68 -5.25 -0.75 2.40
N ILE A 69 -4.33 -0.74 3.37
CA ILE A 69 -4.28 0.27 4.45
C ILE A 69 -4.14 1.68 3.86
N ILE A 70 -3.23 1.84 2.88
CA ILE A 70 -3.00 3.12 2.21
C ILE A 70 -4.27 3.62 1.50
N LEU A 71 -4.97 2.75 0.77
CA LEU A 71 -6.23 3.10 0.09
C LEU A 71 -7.32 3.52 1.07
N ILE A 72 -7.43 2.84 2.22
CA ILE A 72 -8.38 3.21 3.27
C ILE A 72 -8.06 4.61 3.81
N LEU A 73 -6.79 4.89 4.14
CA LEU A 73 -6.38 6.20 4.62
C LEU A 73 -6.67 7.30 3.59
N TRP A 74 -6.41 7.02 2.31
CA TRP A 74 -6.73 7.95 1.23
C TRP A 74 -8.24 8.22 1.13
N ALA A 75 -9.07 7.17 1.20
CA ALA A 75 -10.52 7.30 1.14
C ALA A 75 -11.09 8.11 2.31
N VAL A 76 -10.55 7.92 3.53
CA VAL A 76 -10.93 8.70 4.71
C VAL A 76 -10.57 10.18 4.51
N VAL A 77 -9.36 10.49 4.04
CA VAL A 77 -8.94 11.87 3.76
C VAL A 77 -9.81 12.50 2.68
N TYR A 78 -10.13 11.76 1.62
CA TYR A 78 -11.05 12.21 0.58
C TYR A 78 -12.43 12.58 1.15
N LEU A 79 -13.02 11.70 1.97
CA LEU A 79 -14.30 11.96 2.62
C LEU A 79 -14.25 13.21 3.52
N VAL A 80 -13.19 13.39 4.31
CA VAL A 80 -13.09 14.57 5.19
C VAL A 80 -12.96 15.88 4.41
N LEU A 81 -12.30 15.86 3.23
CA LEU A 81 -12.08 17.07 2.44
C LEU A 81 -13.24 17.42 1.51
N TYR A 82 -14.06 16.44 1.11
CA TYR A 82 -15.07 16.61 0.05
C TYR A 82 -16.50 16.25 0.45
N LEU A 83 -16.75 15.83 1.71
CA LEU A 83 -18.07 15.60 2.28
C LEU A 83 -18.41 16.70 3.30
#